data_AF-A0A950EA07-F1
#
_entry.id   AF-A0A950EA07-F1
#
_cell.length_a   1.000
_cell.length_b   1.000
_cell.length_c   1.000
_cell.angle_alpha   90.00
_cell.angle_beta   90.00
_cell.angle_gamma   90.00
#
_symmetry.space_group_name_H-M   'P 1'
#
loop_
_entity.id
_entity.type
_entity.pdbx_description
1 polymer ?
#
loop_
_entity_poly.entity_id
_entity_poly.type
_entity_poly.pdbx_seq_one_letter_code
_entity_poly.pdbx_strand_id
1 'polypeptide(L)'
;MEVAKSNSIAPETLLAFLLNPDSYPHRPKRVYLKQTHSSYILLAAPYAYKVKKPVNFGFLDFSRLEKRRYFCEREILLNRRFCTRIHLGIVPISLREGKLTFGPGDTIVEYAVKMRKLADRFFMLALLKKDQIGTKELDRLVSTLKTFYEAQHPTAEIAEWGRIENLKISTDENFRQTENFVGFTISRPAFETIRFYTDRFYLKNGALFEDRIRENRIRDCHGDLHLEHIHITSKAISIYDCIEFNDRFRYTDVANDVAFLAMDLDFQGRPDLSRQFTAKIINALNDPEMERLMDFYKCYRAYVRGKVETFHQNVSGLPADKRSEIRARAERYFRLALQYVVCGSKPIVLIIMGRVASGKSTLARALARELGWNLFSSDPIRKQLAGVPLYERPEPAARCQLYSKTMTEKTYNALRANAIAQVETQRSLILDATFSNQRHREELVNQLGALGVDYCFVETKASEEILKTRLVKREVKLNEVSDARIEDFDLLTRSYETPEEVGPDHLVTVSTDSPLEATVVETLKKLACLAHKFFSG
;
A
#
# COMPACT_ATOMS: atom_id res chain seq x y z
N MET A 1 -27.72 -35.90 33.03
CA MET A 1 -27.37 -35.06 34.19
C MET A 1 -25.86 -35.06 34.28
N GLU A 2 -25.09 -33.99 34.15
CA GLU A 2 -25.37 -32.54 34.17
C GLU A 2 -25.14 -31.91 32.79
N VAL A 3 -26.06 -31.03 32.39
CA VAL A 3 -25.80 -30.06 31.33
C VAL A 3 -24.84 -29.05 31.93
N ALA A 4 -23.58 -29.03 31.47
CA ALA A 4 -22.63 -27.99 31.83
C ALA A 4 -23.29 -26.63 31.53
N LYS A 5 -23.64 -25.89 32.59
CA LYS A 5 -24.17 -24.53 32.46
C LYS A 5 -23.15 -23.74 31.65
N SER A 6 -23.59 -23.16 30.54
CA SER A 6 -22.77 -22.24 29.77
C SER A 6 -22.26 -21.15 30.70
N ASN A 7 -20.96 -21.09 30.97
CA ASN A 7 -20.30 -20.00 31.72
C ASN A 7 -20.28 -18.68 30.91
N SER A 8 -21.18 -18.52 29.93
CA SER A 8 -21.25 -17.36 29.06
C SER A 8 -22.06 -16.25 29.71
N ILE A 9 -21.42 -15.11 29.93
CA ILE A 9 -22.12 -13.87 30.26
C ILE A 9 -22.54 -13.14 28.97
N ALA A 10 -23.66 -12.42 29.01
CA ALA A 10 -24.09 -11.59 27.88
C ALA A 10 -23.01 -10.53 27.55
N PRO A 11 -22.66 -10.31 26.27
CA PRO A 11 -21.64 -9.34 25.87
C PRO A 11 -21.91 -7.92 26.39
N GLU A 12 -23.17 -7.51 26.44
CA GLU A 12 -23.60 -6.19 26.91
C GLU A 12 -23.32 -6.03 28.41
N THR A 13 -23.61 -7.07 29.20
CA THR A 13 -23.34 -7.09 30.64
C THR A 13 -21.85 -7.01 30.93
N LEU A 14 -21.04 -7.78 30.19
CA LEU A 14 -19.58 -7.72 30.31
C LEU A 14 -19.06 -6.33 29.92
N LEU A 15 -19.53 -5.76 28.81
CA LEU A 15 -19.07 -4.46 28.35
C LEU A 15 -19.46 -3.33 29.32
N ALA A 16 -20.67 -3.37 29.88
CA ALA A 16 -21.10 -2.43 30.91
C ALA A 16 -20.19 -2.49 32.16
N PHE A 17 -19.85 -3.70 32.62
CA PHE A 17 -18.88 -3.90 33.70
C PHE A 17 -17.50 -3.31 33.35
N LEU A 18 -17.01 -3.57 32.13
CA LEU A 18 -15.72 -3.09 31.65
C LEU A 18 -15.66 -1.56 31.46
N LEU A 19 -16.77 -0.91 31.16
CA LEU A 19 -16.84 0.55 31.00
C LEU A 19 -17.00 1.29 32.33
N ASN A 20 -17.48 0.61 33.38
CA ASN A 20 -17.64 1.22 34.70
C ASN A 20 -16.27 1.40 35.40
N PRO A 21 -15.85 2.64 35.72
CA PRO A 21 -14.59 2.87 36.41
C PRO A 21 -14.50 2.24 37.80
N ASP A 22 -15.62 2.09 38.51
CA ASP A 22 -15.65 1.52 39.87
C ASP A 22 -15.41 0.01 39.89
N SER A 23 -15.53 -0.67 38.74
CA SER A 23 -15.24 -2.10 38.59
C SER A 23 -13.76 -2.43 38.77
N TYR A 24 -12.86 -1.47 38.55
CA TYR A 24 -11.41 -1.72 38.52
C TYR A 24 -10.78 -1.58 39.91
N PRO A 25 -9.82 -2.44 40.29
CA PRO A 25 -9.16 -2.37 41.60
C PRO A 25 -8.51 -1.02 41.92
N HIS A 26 -8.01 -0.30 40.90
CA HIS A 26 -7.35 0.99 41.06
C HIS A 26 -8.27 2.20 40.80
N ARG A 27 -9.58 1.97 40.54
CA ARG A 27 -10.62 3.01 40.36
C ARG A 27 -10.16 4.19 39.48
N PRO A 28 -9.92 3.98 38.17
CA PRO A 28 -9.53 5.05 37.26
C PRO A 28 -10.62 6.14 37.23
N LYS A 29 -10.25 7.38 36.91
CA LYS A 29 -11.25 8.47 36.77
C LYS A 29 -12.24 8.24 35.63
N ARG A 30 -11.77 7.61 34.54
CA ARG A 30 -12.53 7.32 33.32
C ARG A 30 -11.96 6.07 32.65
N VAL A 31 -12.80 5.38 31.90
CA VAL A 31 -12.42 4.26 31.02
C VAL A 31 -12.81 4.63 29.60
N TYR A 32 -11.85 4.53 28.68
CA TYR A 32 -12.11 4.73 27.25
C TYR A 32 -12.04 3.40 26.52
N LEU A 33 -13.05 3.09 25.71
CA LEU A 33 -13.07 1.91 24.87
C LEU A 33 -12.46 2.21 23.50
N LYS A 34 -11.47 1.42 23.11
CA LYS A 34 -11.06 1.22 21.72
C LYS A 34 -11.47 -0.19 21.31
N GLN A 35 -12.10 -0.35 20.15
CA GLN A 35 -12.60 -1.64 19.69
C GLN A 35 -11.94 -2.03 18.38
N THR A 36 -11.45 -3.26 18.29
CA THR A 36 -11.02 -3.89 17.03
C THR A 36 -12.09 -4.89 16.57
N HIS A 37 -11.88 -5.56 15.44
CA HIS A 37 -12.78 -6.63 15.00
C HIS A 37 -12.81 -7.82 15.99
N SER A 38 -11.73 -8.08 16.73
CA SER A 38 -11.56 -9.25 17.59
C SER A 38 -11.40 -8.96 19.08
N SER A 39 -11.27 -7.70 19.52
CA SER A 39 -11.00 -7.35 20.92
C SER A 39 -11.65 -6.03 21.36
N TYR A 40 -11.89 -5.91 22.66
CA TYR A 40 -12.13 -4.66 23.38
C TYR A 40 -10.85 -4.24 24.09
N ILE A 41 -10.44 -2.98 23.96
CA ILE A 41 -9.27 -2.39 24.61
C ILE A 41 -9.74 -1.26 25.51
N LEU A 42 -9.65 -1.48 26.83
CA LEU A 42 -10.17 -0.59 27.85
C LEU A 42 -9.00 0.22 28.44
N LEU A 43 -8.95 1.51 28.12
CA LEU A 43 -7.92 2.43 28.60
C LEU A 43 -8.33 2.97 29.99
N ALA A 44 -7.92 2.25 31.03
CA ALA A 44 -8.21 2.50 32.44
C ALA A 44 -6.93 2.93 33.17
N ALA A 45 -6.50 4.18 32.97
CA ALA A 45 -5.19 4.68 33.42
C ALA A 45 -4.90 4.38 34.91
N PRO A 46 -3.67 3.93 35.26
CA PRO A 46 -2.46 3.84 34.43
C PRO A 46 -2.36 2.56 33.58
N TYR A 47 -3.41 1.75 33.51
CA TYR A 47 -3.41 0.46 32.80
C TYR A 47 -4.27 0.49 31.54
N ALA A 48 -4.08 -0.53 30.71
CA ALA A 48 -4.99 -0.91 29.64
C ALA A 48 -5.35 -2.39 29.81
N TYR A 49 -6.58 -2.76 29.47
CA TYR A 49 -7.06 -4.14 29.54
C TYR A 49 -7.57 -4.55 28.16
N LYS A 50 -7.00 -5.61 27.57
CA LYS A 50 -7.46 -6.17 26.31
C LYS A 50 -8.28 -7.43 26.58
N VAL A 51 -9.52 -7.44 26.15
CA VAL A 51 -10.47 -8.56 26.28
C VAL A 51 -10.82 -9.04 24.88
N LYS A 52 -10.63 -10.32 24.61
CA LYS A 52 -10.89 -10.92 23.29
C LYS A 52 -12.40 -11.18 23.15
N LYS A 53 -12.96 -10.88 21.97
CA LYS A 53 -14.38 -11.14 21.67
C LYS A 53 -14.60 -12.60 21.31
N PRO A 54 -15.80 -13.16 21.57
CA PRO A 54 -16.13 -14.54 21.22
C PRO A 54 -16.43 -14.71 19.72
N VAL A 55 -15.41 -14.55 18.88
CA VAL A 55 -15.54 -14.58 17.40
C VAL A 55 -14.72 -15.71 16.78
N ASN A 56 -15.14 -16.17 15.60
CA ASN A 56 -14.38 -17.07 14.75
C ASN A 56 -14.41 -16.57 13.31
N PHE A 57 -13.24 -16.27 12.75
CA PHE A 57 -13.07 -15.78 11.38
C PHE A 57 -12.37 -16.80 10.46
N GLY A 58 -12.24 -18.05 10.90
CA GLY A 58 -11.51 -19.12 10.19
C GLY A 58 -9.99 -19.04 10.40
N PHE A 59 -9.39 -17.85 10.24
CA PHE A 59 -7.97 -17.62 10.54
C PHE A 59 -7.69 -17.31 12.02
N LEU A 60 -8.76 -17.08 12.79
CA LEU A 60 -8.78 -16.71 14.21
C LEU A 60 -9.96 -17.40 14.88
N ASP A 61 -9.77 -18.06 16.02
CA ASP A 61 -10.87 -18.64 16.80
C ASP A 61 -10.77 -18.31 18.29
N PHE A 62 -11.59 -17.36 18.70
CA PHE A 62 -11.80 -16.91 20.08
C PHE A 62 -13.17 -17.34 20.63
N SER A 63 -13.88 -18.25 19.97
CA SER A 63 -15.26 -18.63 20.32
C SER A 63 -15.41 -19.18 21.74
N ARG A 64 -14.44 -19.99 22.20
CA ARG A 64 -14.44 -20.63 23.52
C ARG A 64 -13.55 -19.90 24.52
N LEU A 65 -13.95 -19.91 25.80
CA LEU A 65 -13.24 -19.23 26.88
C LEU A 65 -11.81 -19.75 27.04
N GLU A 66 -11.60 -21.07 26.90
CA GLU A 66 -10.29 -21.71 26.97
C GLU A 66 -9.37 -21.25 25.84
N LYS A 67 -9.92 -21.06 24.63
CA LYS A 67 -9.16 -20.50 23.50
C LYS A 67 -8.78 -19.05 23.77
N ARG A 68 -9.68 -18.23 24.30
CA ARG A 68 -9.36 -16.85 24.66
C ARG A 68 -8.27 -16.76 25.73
N ARG A 69 -8.32 -17.62 26.74
CA ARG A 69 -7.23 -17.74 27.73
C ARG A 69 -5.90 -18.09 27.07
N TYR A 70 -5.88 -19.15 26.26
CA TYR A 70 -4.68 -19.59 25.55
C TYR A 70 -4.07 -18.47 24.71
N PHE A 71 -4.89 -17.73 23.96
CA PHE A 71 -4.40 -16.61 23.16
C PHE A 71 -3.99 -15.38 23.99
N CYS A 72 -4.56 -15.17 25.18
CA CYS A 72 -4.03 -14.18 26.12
C CYS A 72 -2.63 -14.57 26.63
N GLU A 73 -2.40 -15.85 26.91
CA GLU A 73 -1.09 -16.39 27.32
C GLU A 73 -0.06 -16.23 26.18
N ARG A 74 -0.46 -16.56 24.95
CA ARG A 74 0.36 -16.36 23.75
C ARG A 74 0.69 -14.90 23.51
N GLU A 75 -0.28 -13.99 23.61
CA GLU A 75 -0.04 -12.56 23.43
C GLU A 75 1.07 -12.06 24.37
N ILE A 76 1.01 -12.43 25.65
CA ILE A 76 2.04 -12.05 26.62
C ILE A 76 3.40 -12.68 26.27
N LEU A 77 3.42 -13.97 25.95
CA LEU A 77 4.64 -14.69 25.60
C LEU A 77 5.36 -14.02 24.42
N LEU A 78 4.62 -13.74 23.35
CA LEU A 78 5.17 -13.28 22.08
C LEU A 78 5.58 -11.81 22.13
N ASN A 79 4.82 -10.97 22.81
CA ASN A 79 5.15 -9.56 22.96
C ASN A 79 6.31 -9.31 23.94
N ARG A 80 6.56 -10.21 24.90
CA ARG A 80 7.73 -10.11 25.79
C ARG A 80 9.06 -10.17 25.04
N ARG A 81 9.10 -10.73 23.83
CA ARG A 81 10.28 -10.72 22.93
C ARG A 81 10.71 -9.29 22.55
N PHE A 82 9.77 -8.35 22.50
CA PHE A 82 10.00 -6.95 22.17
C PHE A 82 9.87 -5.98 23.35
N CYS A 83 9.01 -6.30 24.33
CA CYS A 83 8.72 -5.43 25.44
C CYS A 83 8.38 -6.19 26.74
N THR A 84 9.34 -6.27 27.65
CA THR A 84 9.16 -7.00 28.93
C THR A 84 8.29 -6.28 29.96
N ARG A 85 8.11 -4.96 29.83
CA ARG A 85 7.46 -4.12 30.86
C ARG A 85 6.03 -3.67 30.55
N ILE A 86 5.53 -3.94 29.34
CA ILE A 86 4.18 -3.52 28.92
C ILE A 86 3.13 -4.50 29.41
N HIS A 87 3.31 -5.80 29.12
CA HIS A 87 2.39 -6.86 29.49
C HIS A 87 2.61 -7.27 30.95
N LEU A 88 1.63 -6.98 31.82
CA LEU A 88 1.74 -7.20 33.26
C LEU A 88 1.22 -8.57 33.71
N GLY A 89 0.33 -9.17 32.93
CA GLY A 89 -0.24 -10.49 33.24
C GLY A 89 -1.66 -10.65 32.71
N ILE A 90 -2.23 -11.83 32.95
CA ILE A 90 -3.63 -12.13 32.67
C ILE A 90 -4.43 -11.94 33.95
N VAL A 91 -5.57 -11.28 33.84
CA VAL A 91 -6.50 -11.07 34.95
C VAL A 91 -7.82 -11.77 34.59
N PRO A 92 -8.28 -12.76 35.37
CA PRO A 92 -9.59 -13.33 35.16
C PRO A 92 -10.68 -12.30 35.50
N ILE A 93 -11.81 -12.40 34.81
CA ILE A 93 -13.05 -11.71 35.12
C ILE A 93 -14.02 -12.80 35.56
N SER A 94 -14.51 -12.69 36.79
CA SER A 94 -15.27 -13.73 37.45
C SER A 94 -16.58 -13.20 37.99
N LEU A 95 -17.54 -14.10 38.19
CA LEU A 95 -18.70 -13.87 39.04
C LEU A 95 -18.31 -14.17 40.49
N ARG A 96 -18.61 -13.24 41.40
CA ARG A 96 -18.54 -13.42 42.85
C ARG A 96 -19.85 -12.95 43.44
N GLU A 97 -20.58 -13.83 44.11
CA GLU A 97 -21.92 -13.51 44.67
C GLU A 97 -22.86 -12.89 43.61
N GLY A 98 -22.80 -13.40 42.38
CA GLY A 98 -23.60 -12.93 41.25
C GLY A 98 -23.17 -11.59 40.63
N LYS A 99 -22.10 -10.94 41.12
CA LYS A 99 -21.55 -9.70 40.56
C LYS A 99 -20.23 -9.95 39.84
N LEU A 100 -20.00 -9.22 38.75
CA LEU A 100 -18.72 -9.27 38.03
C LEU A 100 -17.62 -8.59 38.84
N THR A 101 -16.44 -9.21 38.87
CA THR A 101 -15.23 -8.67 39.46
C THR A 101 -14.00 -9.02 38.64
N PHE A 102 -12.96 -8.18 38.70
CA PHE A 102 -11.63 -8.57 38.27
C PHE A 102 -10.99 -9.44 39.36
N GLY A 103 -10.23 -10.46 38.95
CA GLY A 103 -9.59 -11.42 39.84
C GLY A 103 -10.39 -12.70 40.03
N PRO A 104 -9.91 -13.61 40.90
CA PRO A 104 -10.56 -14.89 41.14
C PRO A 104 -11.93 -14.72 41.80
N GLY A 105 -12.87 -15.58 41.43
CA GLY A 105 -14.24 -15.64 41.97
C GLY A 105 -14.81 -17.04 41.79
N ASP A 106 -16.11 -17.18 42.03
CA ASP A 106 -16.84 -18.46 42.01
C ASP A 106 -16.79 -19.11 40.62
N THR A 107 -17.00 -18.30 39.58
CA THR A 107 -16.97 -18.74 38.18
C THR A 107 -16.24 -17.74 37.31
N ILE A 108 -15.18 -18.17 36.61
CA ILE A 108 -14.50 -17.34 35.60
C ILE A 108 -15.36 -17.28 34.34
N VAL A 109 -15.66 -16.07 33.87
CA VAL A 109 -16.47 -15.83 32.67
C VAL A 109 -15.68 -15.22 31.51
N GLU A 110 -14.54 -14.58 31.79
CA GLU A 110 -13.67 -14.01 30.76
C GLU A 110 -12.22 -13.80 31.27
N TYR A 111 -11.28 -13.54 30.36
CA TYR A 111 -9.91 -13.13 30.68
C TYR A 111 -9.56 -11.77 30.05
N ALA A 112 -8.77 -10.99 30.76
CA ALA A 112 -8.18 -9.74 30.26
C ALA A 112 -6.66 -9.79 30.31
N VAL A 113 -6.00 -9.38 29.23
CA VAL A 113 -4.56 -9.06 29.26
C VAL A 113 -4.40 -7.67 29.88
N LYS A 114 -3.79 -7.60 31.06
CA LYS A 114 -3.50 -6.33 31.74
C LYS A 114 -2.15 -5.79 31.27
N MET A 115 -2.15 -4.55 30.83
CA MET A 115 -0.99 -3.86 30.27
C MET A 115 -0.79 -2.50 30.92
N ARG A 116 0.43 -1.95 30.83
CA ARG A 116 0.65 -0.52 31.07
C ARG A 116 0.01 0.30 29.93
N LYS A 117 -0.71 1.36 30.29
CA LYS A 117 -1.21 2.31 29.29
C LYS A 117 -0.03 3.11 28.73
N LEU A 118 0.15 3.05 27.42
CA LEU A 118 1.13 3.86 26.71
C LEU A 118 0.55 5.25 26.40
N ALA A 119 1.41 6.28 26.43
CA ALA A 119 1.00 7.63 26.07
C ALA A 119 0.99 7.80 24.55
N ASP A 120 -0.15 8.23 24.00
CA ASP A 120 -0.40 8.25 22.55
C ASP A 120 0.62 9.08 21.75
N ARG A 121 1.15 10.14 22.36
CA ARG A 121 2.12 11.05 21.71
C ARG A 121 3.46 10.41 21.32
N PHE A 122 3.76 9.22 21.84
CA PHE A 122 5.01 8.52 21.61
C PHE A 122 4.87 7.36 20.63
N PHE A 123 3.67 7.12 20.09
CA PHE A 123 3.54 6.19 18.96
C PHE A 123 4.27 6.74 17.74
N MET A 124 4.94 5.85 17.00
CA MET A 124 5.72 6.23 15.83
C MET A 124 4.84 6.95 14.79
N LEU A 125 3.59 6.53 14.59
CA LEU A 125 2.64 7.27 13.75
C LEU A 125 2.38 8.70 14.23
N ALA A 126 2.27 8.93 15.55
CA ALA A 126 2.05 10.26 16.12
C ALA A 126 3.31 11.14 16.04
N LEU A 127 4.49 10.54 16.21
CA LEU A 127 5.78 11.22 16.05
C LEU A 127 6.03 11.58 14.58
N LEU A 128 5.68 10.69 13.65
CA LEU A 128 5.80 10.91 12.21
C LEU A 128 4.98 12.13 11.75
N LYS A 129 3.73 12.25 12.22
CA LYS A 129 2.86 13.40 11.94
C LYS A 129 3.37 14.74 12.49
N LYS A 130 4.36 14.71 13.37
CA LYS A 130 5.01 15.89 13.95
C LYS A 130 6.44 16.08 13.43
N ASP A 131 6.85 15.31 12.43
CA ASP A 131 8.22 15.28 11.90
C ASP A 131 9.30 15.00 12.97
N GLN A 132 8.95 14.18 13.97
CA GLN A 132 9.83 13.79 15.08
C GLN A 132 10.50 12.42 14.88
N ILE A 133 10.44 11.88 13.66
CA ILE A 133 11.16 10.66 13.28
C ILE A 133 12.30 11.07 12.35
N GLY A 134 13.53 10.97 12.86
CA GLY A 134 14.74 11.17 12.09
C GLY A 134 15.65 9.95 12.10
N THR A 135 16.88 10.14 11.63
CA THR A 135 17.89 9.07 11.54
C THR A 135 18.16 8.41 12.89
N LYS A 136 18.19 9.18 13.99
CA LYS A 136 18.42 8.66 15.34
C LYS A 136 17.34 7.66 15.77
N GLU A 137 16.07 7.96 15.56
CA GLU A 137 14.96 7.08 15.90
C GLU A 137 14.98 5.82 15.04
N LEU A 138 15.30 5.96 13.74
CA LEU A 138 15.46 4.82 12.84
C LEU A 138 16.64 3.92 13.23
N ASP A 139 17.79 4.47 13.63
CA ASP A 139 18.95 3.68 14.07
C ASP A 139 18.62 2.84 15.30
N ARG A 140 17.92 3.44 16.27
CA ARG A 140 17.46 2.72 17.48
C ARG A 140 16.45 1.63 17.12
N LEU A 141 15.54 1.89 16.18
CA LEU A 141 14.55 0.92 15.73
C LEU A 141 15.22 -0.25 15.01
N VAL A 142 16.14 0.04 14.08
CA VAL A 142 16.92 -0.96 13.34
C VAL A 142 17.73 -1.84 14.29
N SER A 143 18.39 -1.25 15.28
CA SER A 143 19.13 -2.01 16.31
C SER A 143 18.21 -2.92 17.13
N THR A 144 17.01 -2.45 17.48
CA THR A 144 15.99 -3.23 18.21
C THR A 144 15.49 -4.41 17.36
N LEU A 145 15.17 -4.17 16.08
CA LEU A 145 14.71 -5.19 15.15
C LEU A 145 15.80 -6.21 14.82
N LYS A 146 17.04 -5.77 14.59
CA LYS A 146 18.20 -6.65 14.38
C LYS A 146 18.34 -7.63 15.55
N THR A 147 18.38 -7.10 16.77
CA THR A 147 18.50 -7.91 17.99
C THR A 147 17.35 -8.92 18.09
N PHE A 148 16.12 -8.49 17.79
CA PHE A 148 14.97 -9.38 17.78
C PHE A 148 15.10 -10.51 16.75
N TYR A 149 15.40 -10.18 15.50
CA TYR A 149 15.49 -11.17 14.43
C TYR A 149 16.63 -12.16 14.69
N GLU A 150 17.80 -11.69 15.12
CA GLU A 150 18.96 -12.54 15.46
C GLU A 150 18.69 -13.48 16.65
N ALA A 151 17.80 -13.11 17.55
CA ALA A 151 17.38 -13.95 18.67
C ALA A 151 16.32 -15.01 18.28
N GLN A 152 15.76 -14.99 17.07
CA GLN A 152 14.81 -16.01 16.64
C GLN A 152 15.54 -17.24 16.12
N HIS A 153 15.04 -18.42 16.48
CA HIS A 153 15.59 -19.71 16.06
C HIS A 153 14.76 -20.30 14.92
N PRO A 154 15.33 -20.42 13.70
CA PRO A 154 14.70 -21.14 12.60
C PRO A 154 14.50 -22.61 12.97
N THR A 155 13.38 -23.19 12.56
CA THR A 155 13.09 -24.63 12.65
C THR A 155 12.60 -25.12 11.30
N ALA A 156 12.58 -26.43 11.08
CA ALA A 156 12.03 -27.00 9.85
C ALA A 156 10.55 -26.60 9.63
N GLU A 157 9.76 -26.53 10.71
CA GLU A 157 8.37 -26.06 10.67
C GLU A 157 8.26 -24.59 10.24
N ILE A 158 9.13 -23.71 10.77
CA ILE A 158 9.14 -22.29 10.39
C ILE A 158 9.60 -22.14 8.93
N ALA A 159 10.66 -22.85 8.54
CA ALA A 159 11.24 -22.81 7.20
C ALA A 159 10.25 -23.21 6.10
N GLU A 160 9.35 -24.16 6.39
CA GLU A 160 8.29 -24.61 5.49
C GLU A 160 7.41 -23.45 4.99
N TRP A 161 7.17 -22.42 5.83
CA TRP A 161 6.37 -21.25 5.45
C TRP A 161 7.07 -20.28 4.49
N GLY A 162 8.36 -20.50 4.19
CA GLY A 162 9.06 -19.80 3.12
C GLY A 162 8.82 -20.39 1.73
N ARG A 163 8.28 -21.61 1.64
CA ARG A 163 8.01 -22.26 0.36
C ARG A 163 6.89 -21.55 -0.38
N ILE A 164 7.03 -21.47 -1.71
CA ILE A 164 6.10 -20.76 -2.57
C ILE A 164 4.68 -21.29 -2.43
N GLU A 165 4.51 -22.61 -2.29
CA GLU A 165 3.20 -23.24 -2.11
C GLU A 165 2.48 -22.69 -0.89
N ASN A 166 3.20 -22.51 0.23
CA ASN A 166 2.66 -21.99 1.48
C ASN A 166 2.47 -20.47 1.45
N LEU A 167 3.37 -19.72 0.80
CA LEU A 167 3.20 -18.29 0.56
C LEU A 167 1.95 -18.02 -0.30
N LYS A 168 1.72 -18.85 -1.33
CA LYS A 168 0.56 -18.75 -2.23
C LYS A 168 -0.77 -18.94 -1.53
N ILE A 169 -0.84 -19.72 -0.44
CA ILE A 169 -2.07 -19.83 0.37
C ILE A 169 -2.55 -18.44 0.78
N SER A 170 -1.64 -17.58 1.26
CA SER A 170 -1.99 -16.24 1.74
C SER A 170 -2.33 -15.28 0.60
N THR A 171 -1.58 -15.30 -0.51
CA THR A 171 -1.88 -14.42 -1.66
C THR A 171 -3.18 -14.82 -2.35
N ASP A 172 -3.41 -16.11 -2.55
CA ASP A 172 -4.56 -16.62 -3.29
C ASP A 172 -5.84 -16.48 -2.44
N GLU A 173 -5.73 -16.66 -1.12
CA GLU A 173 -6.82 -16.33 -0.19
C GLU A 173 -7.16 -14.83 -0.25
N ASN A 174 -6.16 -13.94 -0.26
CA ASN A 174 -6.40 -12.50 -0.37
C ASN A 174 -7.18 -12.17 -1.65
N PHE A 175 -6.76 -12.67 -2.81
CA PHE A 175 -7.44 -12.41 -4.08
C PHE A 175 -8.88 -12.93 -4.08
N ARG A 176 -9.09 -14.19 -3.66
CA ARG A 176 -10.42 -14.81 -3.57
C ARG A 176 -11.37 -14.02 -2.67
N GLN A 177 -10.86 -13.55 -1.53
CA GLN A 177 -11.64 -12.79 -0.54
C GLN A 177 -12.01 -11.37 -1.01
N THR A 178 -11.24 -10.81 -1.95
CA THR A 178 -11.48 -9.46 -2.50
C THR A 178 -12.22 -9.45 -3.83
N GLU A 179 -12.46 -10.60 -4.46
CA GLU A 179 -13.07 -10.70 -5.79
C GLU A 179 -14.45 -10.01 -5.86
N ASN A 180 -15.27 -10.18 -4.84
CA ASN A 180 -16.59 -9.55 -4.72
C ASN A 180 -16.53 -8.02 -4.49
N PHE A 181 -15.34 -7.45 -4.30
CA PHE A 181 -15.13 -6.02 -4.07
C PHE A 181 -14.45 -5.33 -5.26
N VAL A 182 -14.20 -6.06 -6.36
CA VAL A 182 -13.72 -5.49 -7.62
C VAL A 182 -14.79 -4.58 -8.22
N GLY A 183 -14.38 -3.38 -8.62
CA GLY A 183 -15.27 -2.29 -9.03
C GLY A 183 -15.80 -1.44 -7.87
N PHE A 184 -15.52 -1.83 -6.62
CA PHE A 184 -15.94 -1.10 -5.43
C PHE A 184 -14.76 -0.48 -4.66
N THR A 185 -13.91 -1.30 -4.03
CA THR A 185 -12.72 -0.81 -3.29
C THR A 185 -11.42 -0.98 -4.05
N ILE A 186 -11.41 -1.85 -5.06
CA ILE A 186 -10.29 -2.06 -5.98
C ILE A 186 -10.84 -2.06 -7.41
N SER A 187 -10.17 -1.41 -8.34
CA SER A 187 -10.56 -1.43 -9.75
C SER A 187 -10.24 -2.80 -10.38
N ARG A 188 -10.92 -3.15 -11.49
CA ARG A 188 -10.57 -4.36 -12.24
C ARG A 188 -9.13 -4.31 -12.79
N PRO A 189 -8.65 -3.18 -13.38
CA PRO A 189 -7.26 -3.07 -13.78
C PRO A 189 -6.24 -3.30 -12.66
N ALA A 190 -6.47 -2.72 -11.48
CA ALA A 190 -5.58 -2.92 -10.34
C ALA A 190 -5.57 -4.38 -9.88
N PHE A 191 -6.76 -4.98 -9.69
CA PHE A 191 -6.90 -6.37 -9.24
C PHE A 191 -6.17 -7.35 -10.19
N GLU A 192 -6.43 -7.26 -11.48
CA GLU A 192 -5.85 -8.17 -12.47
C GLU A 192 -4.34 -7.98 -12.62
N THR A 193 -3.85 -6.74 -12.55
CA THR A 193 -2.42 -6.45 -12.68
C THR A 193 -1.66 -6.93 -11.45
N ILE A 194 -2.17 -6.67 -10.24
CA ILE A 194 -1.52 -7.12 -9.00
C ILE A 194 -1.49 -8.65 -8.96
N ARG A 195 -2.58 -9.33 -9.31
CA ARG A 195 -2.60 -10.80 -9.40
C ARG A 195 -1.58 -11.32 -10.41
N PHE A 196 -1.57 -10.74 -11.61
CA PHE A 196 -0.59 -11.10 -12.66
C PHE A 196 0.85 -10.94 -12.17
N TYR A 197 1.16 -9.82 -11.53
CA TYR A 197 2.49 -9.57 -10.97
C TYR A 197 2.86 -10.60 -9.90
N THR A 198 1.96 -10.86 -8.96
CA THR A 198 2.21 -11.81 -7.87
C THR A 198 2.53 -13.20 -8.41
N ASP A 199 1.73 -13.71 -9.34
CA ASP A 199 1.97 -15.03 -9.94
C ASP A 199 3.28 -15.06 -10.75
N ARG A 200 3.57 -14.02 -11.52
CA ARG A 200 4.82 -13.91 -12.29
C ARG A 200 6.05 -13.80 -11.41
N PHE A 201 5.97 -13.08 -10.29
CA PHE A 201 7.08 -12.89 -9.37
C PHE A 201 7.51 -14.23 -8.75
N TYR A 202 6.55 -15.05 -8.29
CA TYR A 202 6.84 -16.40 -7.82
C TYR A 202 7.49 -17.28 -8.89
N LEU A 203 6.94 -17.27 -10.11
CA LEU A 203 7.47 -18.08 -11.21
C LEU A 203 8.92 -17.70 -11.59
N LYS A 204 9.24 -16.40 -11.63
CA LYS A 204 10.56 -15.91 -12.04
C LYS A 204 11.59 -15.93 -10.93
N ASN A 205 11.18 -15.85 -9.65
CA ASN A 205 12.10 -15.76 -8.51
C ASN A 205 12.10 -17.02 -7.64
N GLY A 206 11.74 -18.19 -8.18
CA GLY A 206 11.73 -19.47 -7.45
C GLY A 206 13.03 -19.74 -6.67
N ALA A 207 14.17 -19.62 -7.35
CA ALA A 207 15.48 -19.81 -6.73
C ALA A 207 15.75 -18.83 -5.58
N LEU A 208 15.29 -17.57 -5.70
CA LEU A 208 15.46 -16.58 -4.65
C LEU A 208 14.74 -17.02 -3.37
N PHE A 209 13.49 -17.47 -3.45
CA PHE A 209 12.74 -17.97 -2.28
C PHE A 209 13.40 -19.20 -1.64
N GLU A 210 13.90 -20.14 -2.44
CA GLU A 210 14.66 -21.29 -1.93
C GLU A 210 15.95 -20.87 -1.22
N ASP A 211 16.66 -19.89 -1.77
CA ASP A 211 17.85 -19.33 -1.15
C ASP A 211 17.52 -18.67 0.20
N ARG A 212 16.38 -17.96 0.31
CA ARG A 212 15.90 -17.41 1.60
C ARG A 212 15.72 -18.50 2.66
N ILE A 213 15.15 -19.65 2.27
CA ILE A 213 14.96 -20.80 3.17
C ILE A 213 16.33 -21.36 3.59
N ARG A 214 17.21 -21.62 2.62
CA ARG A 214 18.56 -22.16 2.85
C ARG A 214 19.41 -21.26 3.76
N GLU A 215 19.24 -19.95 3.63
CA GLU A 215 19.92 -18.93 4.45
C GLU A 215 19.24 -18.66 5.80
N ASN A 216 18.23 -19.45 6.18
CA ASN A 216 17.53 -19.30 7.46
C ASN A 216 16.90 -17.89 7.66
N ARG A 217 16.38 -17.33 6.56
CA ARG A 217 15.72 -16.01 6.55
C ARG A 217 14.25 -16.09 6.94
N ILE A 218 13.66 -17.28 6.99
CA ILE A 218 12.30 -17.50 7.49
C ILE A 218 12.37 -17.67 9.01
N ARG A 219 11.68 -16.80 9.75
CA ARG A 219 11.77 -16.73 11.22
C ARG A 219 10.38 -16.52 11.83
N ASP A 220 10.24 -16.80 13.13
CA ASP A 220 9.06 -16.37 13.90
C ASP A 220 9.12 -14.86 14.16
N CYS A 221 8.66 -14.08 13.18
CA CYS A 221 8.72 -12.62 13.15
C CYS A 221 7.60 -11.96 13.99
N HIS A 222 7.40 -10.65 13.80
CA HIS A 222 6.29 -9.94 14.43
C HIS A 222 4.94 -10.26 13.76
N GLY A 223 4.93 -10.31 12.41
CA GLY A 223 3.76 -10.63 11.59
C GLY A 223 2.85 -9.44 11.29
N ASP A 224 2.86 -8.42 12.15
CA ASP A 224 2.07 -7.17 12.00
C ASP A 224 2.89 -5.89 12.33
N LEU A 225 4.14 -5.83 11.85
CA LEU A 225 5.07 -4.75 12.18
C LEU A 225 4.73 -3.45 11.44
N HIS A 226 3.93 -2.56 12.04
CA HIS A 226 3.54 -1.28 11.45
C HIS A 226 3.55 -0.12 12.47
N LEU A 227 3.38 1.12 12.00
CA LEU A 227 3.68 2.34 12.77
C LEU A 227 2.84 2.52 14.05
N GLU A 228 1.63 1.96 14.10
CA GLU A 228 0.75 2.04 15.27
C GLU A 228 1.19 1.11 16.41
N HIS A 229 2.05 0.14 16.11
CA HIS A 229 2.55 -0.87 17.05
C HIS A 229 3.93 -0.53 17.63
N ILE A 230 4.53 0.58 17.18
CA ILE A 230 5.86 1.02 17.61
C ILE A 230 5.71 2.23 18.52
N HIS A 231 6.18 2.11 19.76
CA HIS A 231 6.20 3.16 20.77
C HIS A 231 7.63 3.58 21.07
N ILE A 232 7.95 4.86 20.86
CA ILE A 232 9.31 5.40 20.96
C ILE A 232 9.35 6.48 22.03
N THR A 233 10.16 6.23 23.05
CA THR A 233 10.53 7.22 24.07
C THR A 233 12.02 7.50 24.01
N SER A 234 12.50 8.50 24.74
CA SER A 234 13.94 8.73 24.90
C SER A 234 14.67 7.56 25.55
N LYS A 235 13.98 6.75 26.36
CA LYS A 235 14.57 5.64 27.13
C LYS A 235 14.49 4.29 26.42
N ALA A 236 13.41 4.03 25.68
CA ALA A 236 13.15 2.71 25.10
C ALA A 236 12.32 2.80 23.81
N ILE A 237 12.48 1.79 22.96
CA ILE A 237 11.54 1.42 21.89
C ILE A 237 10.79 0.19 22.38
N SER A 238 9.47 0.18 22.19
CA SER A 238 8.63 -0.96 22.49
C SER A 238 7.76 -1.26 21.28
N ILE A 239 7.83 -2.49 20.80
CA ILE A 239 7.01 -3.00 19.71
C ILE A 239 6.04 -4.02 20.34
N TYR A 240 4.75 -3.92 20.03
CA TYR A 240 3.74 -4.80 20.60
C TYR A 240 2.62 -5.11 19.61
N ASP A 241 1.67 -5.96 20.02
CA ASP A 241 0.61 -6.53 19.18
C ASP A 241 1.15 -7.47 18.08
N CYS A 242 2.19 -8.23 18.44
CA CYS A 242 2.66 -9.37 17.64
C CYS A 242 1.55 -10.42 17.50
N ILE A 243 1.34 -10.94 16.27
CA ILE A 243 0.20 -11.82 15.95
C ILE A 243 0.22 -13.09 16.81
N GLU A 244 -0.69 -13.20 17.76
CA GLU A 244 -0.69 -14.31 18.71
C GLU A 244 -1.50 -15.52 18.25
N PHE A 245 -2.27 -15.38 17.17
CA PHE A 245 -3.37 -16.28 16.88
C PHE A 245 -3.18 -17.20 15.67
N ASN A 246 -2.20 -16.91 14.83
CA ASN A 246 -1.91 -17.73 13.66
C ASN A 246 -0.43 -17.69 13.34
N ASP A 247 0.24 -18.82 13.54
CA ASP A 247 1.68 -18.93 13.37
C ASP A 247 2.14 -18.65 11.95
N ARG A 248 1.36 -19.02 10.93
CA ARG A 248 1.70 -18.76 9.53
C ARG A 248 1.84 -17.28 9.16
N PHE A 249 1.22 -16.39 9.94
CA PHE A 249 1.35 -14.95 9.71
C PHE A 249 2.62 -14.37 10.34
N ARG A 250 3.26 -15.12 11.25
CA ARG A 250 4.54 -14.76 11.89
C ARG A 250 5.72 -15.53 11.33
N TYR A 251 5.53 -16.80 10.99
CA TYR A 251 6.53 -17.67 10.36
C TYR A 251 6.70 -17.18 8.92
N THR A 252 7.57 -16.21 8.73
CA THR A 252 7.71 -15.52 7.46
C THR A 252 9.15 -15.06 7.26
N ASP A 253 9.46 -14.70 6.01
CA ASP A 253 10.73 -14.07 5.68
C ASP A 253 10.88 -12.75 6.45
N VAL A 254 12.04 -12.52 7.06
CA VAL A 254 12.38 -11.24 7.70
C VAL A 254 12.15 -10.05 6.74
N ALA A 255 12.40 -10.23 5.45
CA ALA A 255 12.12 -9.23 4.42
C ALA A 255 10.63 -8.84 4.37
N ASN A 256 9.71 -9.78 4.60
CA ASN A 256 8.27 -9.54 4.61
C ASN A 256 7.83 -8.74 5.85
N ASP A 257 8.39 -9.06 7.02
CA ASP A 257 8.09 -8.33 8.27
C ASP A 257 8.62 -6.90 8.20
N VAL A 258 9.85 -6.70 7.68
CA VAL A 258 10.44 -5.39 7.38
C VAL A 258 9.63 -4.60 6.36
N ALA A 259 9.20 -5.25 5.27
CA ALA A 259 8.42 -4.62 4.21
C ALA A 259 7.08 -4.07 4.71
N PHE A 260 6.52 -4.65 5.77
CA PHE A 260 5.29 -4.12 6.35
C PHE A 260 5.50 -2.70 6.90
N LEU A 261 6.53 -2.48 7.71
CA LEU A 261 6.83 -1.16 8.24
C LEU A 261 7.22 -0.17 7.13
N ALA A 262 8.04 -0.62 6.18
CA ALA A 262 8.45 0.20 5.05
C ALA A 262 7.24 0.64 4.20
N MET A 263 6.32 -0.28 3.90
CA MET A 263 5.05 0.02 3.22
C MET A 263 4.19 1.00 4.01
N ASP A 264 4.12 0.88 5.33
CA ASP A 264 3.33 1.79 6.17
C ASP A 264 3.93 3.21 6.19
N LEU A 265 5.26 3.35 6.15
CA LEU A 265 5.94 4.64 5.95
C LEU A 265 5.59 5.26 4.60
N ASP A 266 5.61 4.47 3.52
CA ASP A 266 5.19 4.91 2.19
C ASP A 266 3.72 5.35 2.19
N PHE A 267 2.83 4.62 2.88
CA PHE A 267 1.42 4.96 3.01
C PHE A 267 1.18 6.26 3.77
N GLN A 268 2.04 6.61 4.73
CA GLN A 268 2.01 7.90 5.43
C GLN A 268 2.70 9.03 4.64
N GLY A 269 3.14 8.78 3.39
CA GLY A 269 3.76 9.78 2.53
C GLY A 269 5.21 10.09 2.88
N ARG A 270 5.93 9.15 3.51
CA ARG A 270 7.35 9.28 3.88
C ARG A 270 8.23 8.21 3.19
N PRO A 271 8.30 8.22 1.85
CA PRO A 271 9.14 7.28 1.10
C PRO A 271 10.64 7.50 1.32
N ASP A 272 11.02 8.72 1.73
CA ASP A 272 12.37 9.04 2.21
C ASP A 272 12.75 8.18 3.43
N LEU A 273 11.87 8.11 4.43
CA LEU A 273 12.10 7.30 5.64
C LEU A 273 11.96 5.80 5.35
N SER A 274 11.04 5.40 4.47
CA SER A 274 10.90 4.01 4.02
C SER A 274 12.22 3.49 3.45
N ARG A 275 12.82 4.22 2.49
CA ARG A 275 14.11 3.85 1.90
C ARG A 275 15.25 3.91 2.89
N GLN A 276 15.31 4.93 3.74
CA GLN A 276 16.36 5.03 4.76
C GLN A 276 16.28 3.87 5.76
N PHE A 277 15.06 3.49 6.20
CA PHE A 277 14.84 2.34 7.07
C PHE A 277 15.26 1.03 6.39
N THR A 278 14.78 0.79 5.16
CA THR A 278 15.11 -0.41 4.38
C THR A 278 16.62 -0.55 4.17
N ALA A 279 17.32 0.52 3.74
CA ALA A 279 18.77 0.46 3.54
C ALA A 279 19.53 0.16 4.84
N LYS A 280 19.11 0.77 5.96
CA LYS A 280 19.75 0.54 7.27
C LYS A 280 19.54 -0.88 7.77
N ILE A 281 18.33 -1.44 7.66
CA ILE A 281 18.05 -2.80 8.16
C ILE A 281 18.70 -3.87 7.27
N ILE A 282 18.77 -3.67 5.96
CA ILE A 282 19.51 -4.53 5.02
C ILE A 282 20.98 -4.63 5.44
N ASN A 283 21.63 -3.48 5.65
CA ASN A 283 23.02 -3.44 6.08
C ASN A 283 23.19 -4.04 7.48
N ALA A 284 22.27 -3.75 8.41
CA ALA A 284 22.35 -4.25 9.77
C ALA A 284 22.20 -5.77 9.87
N LEU A 285 21.43 -6.39 8.97
CA LEU A 285 21.20 -7.84 8.91
C LEU A 285 22.13 -8.58 7.93
N ASN A 286 23.03 -7.87 7.26
CA ASN A 286 23.86 -8.38 6.16
C ASN A 286 23.01 -9.20 5.17
N ASP A 287 21.99 -8.56 4.61
CA ASP A 287 20.97 -9.21 3.80
C ASP A 287 20.69 -8.44 2.49
N PRO A 288 21.62 -8.44 1.51
CA PRO A 288 21.45 -7.67 0.28
C PRO A 288 20.27 -8.16 -0.58
N GLU A 289 19.97 -9.47 -0.55
CA GLU A 289 18.88 -10.06 -1.34
C GLU A 289 17.49 -9.59 -0.89
N MET A 290 17.36 -9.07 0.33
CA MET A 290 16.12 -8.43 0.81
C MET A 290 15.69 -7.26 -0.09
N GLU A 291 16.62 -6.55 -0.72
CA GLU A 291 16.26 -5.45 -1.65
C GLU A 291 15.41 -5.97 -2.82
N ARG A 292 15.74 -7.15 -3.35
CA ARG A 292 15.03 -7.77 -4.48
C ARG A 292 13.61 -8.22 -4.14
N LEU A 293 13.34 -8.48 -2.86
CA LEU A 293 12.02 -8.92 -2.36
C LEU A 293 11.16 -7.76 -1.84
N MET A 294 11.74 -6.58 -1.66
CA MET A 294 11.11 -5.48 -0.94
C MET A 294 9.81 -5.02 -1.62
N ASP A 295 9.84 -4.75 -2.93
CA ASP A 295 8.66 -4.28 -3.65
C ASP A 295 7.56 -5.34 -3.70
N PHE A 296 7.94 -6.61 -3.83
CA PHE A 296 7.00 -7.74 -3.79
C PHE A 296 6.29 -7.83 -2.43
N TYR A 297 7.03 -7.82 -1.33
CA TYR A 297 6.43 -7.92 0.00
C TYR A 297 5.70 -6.63 0.40
N LYS A 298 6.15 -5.45 -0.01
CA LYS A 298 5.40 -4.20 0.19
C LYS A 298 4.08 -4.22 -0.56
N CYS A 299 4.06 -4.71 -1.80
CA CYS A 299 2.82 -4.95 -2.57
C CYS A 299 1.88 -5.89 -1.81
N TYR A 300 2.38 -7.04 -1.36
CA TYR A 300 1.61 -7.99 -0.57
C TYR A 300 1.02 -7.35 0.70
N ARG A 301 1.82 -6.62 1.49
CA ARG A 301 1.37 -5.99 2.74
C ARG A 301 0.38 -4.85 2.50
N ALA A 302 0.59 -4.04 1.46
CA ALA A 302 -0.38 -3.03 1.04
C ALA A 302 -1.71 -3.69 0.65
N TYR A 303 -1.68 -4.80 -0.08
CA TYR A 303 -2.89 -5.55 -0.44
C TYR A 303 -3.61 -6.10 0.79
N VAL A 304 -2.88 -6.70 1.74
CA VAL A 304 -3.45 -7.18 3.02
C VAL A 304 -4.14 -6.04 3.76
N ARG A 305 -3.50 -4.86 3.87
CA ARG A 305 -4.13 -3.70 4.51
C ARG A 305 -5.37 -3.23 3.76
N GLY A 306 -5.33 -3.15 2.43
CA GLY A 306 -6.49 -2.84 1.59
C GLY A 306 -7.68 -3.76 1.87
N LYS A 307 -7.43 -5.08 1.89
CA LYS A 307 -8.44 -6.11 2.21
C LYS A 307 -9.03 -5.92 3.62
N VAL A 308 -8.18 -5.72 4.62
CA VAL A 308 -8.62 -5.54 6.02
C VAL A 308 -9.50 -4.30 6.16
N GLU A 309 -9.11 -3.17 5.56
CA GLU A 309 -9.96 -1.96 5.55
C GLU A 309 -11.29 -2.20 4.82
N THR A 310 -11.28 -2.90 3.67
CA THR A 310 -12.51 -3.27 2.96
C THR A 310 -13.49 -4.05 3.85
N PHE A 311 -12.99 -5.01 4.65
CA PHE A 311 -13.82 -5.78 5.56
C PHE A 311 -14.39 -4.97 6.73
N HIS A 312 -13.67 -3.95 7.20
CA HIS A 312 -14.17 -3.06 8.25
C HIS A 312 -15.43 -2.26 7.82
N GLN A 313 -15.70 -2.09 6.53
CA GLN A 313 -16.91 -1.39 6.06
C GLN A 313 -18.21 -2.16 6.30
N ASN A 314 -18.12 -3.50 6.38
CA ASN A 314 -19.27 -4.38 6.57
C ASN A 314 -19.74 -4.45 8.03
N VAL A 315 -19.14 -3.67 8.93
CA VAL A 315 -19.59 -3.56 10.32
C VAL A 315 -20.93 -2.80 10.36
N SER A 316 -21.97 -3.49 10.84
CA SER A 316 -23.32 -2.93 10.97
C SER A 316 -23.33 -1.66 11.84
N GLY A 317 -24.16 -0.69 11.48
CA GLY A 317 -24.37 0.54 12.25
C GLY A 317 -23.31 1.64 12.05
N LEU A 318 -22.36 1.48 11.12
CA LEU A 318 -21.40 2.54 10.80
C LEU A 318 -22.07 3.72 10.07
N PRO A 319 -21.82 4.97 10.50
CA PRO A 319 -22.21 6.17 9.76
C PRO A 319 -21.68 6.22 8.32
N ALA A 320 -22.39 6.89 7.43
CA ALA A 320 -22.07 6.91 5.99
C ALA A 320 -20.73 7.59 5.67
N ASP A 321 -20.39 8.66 6.37
CA ASP A 321 -19.10 9.36 6.32
C ASP A 321 -17.96 8.41 6.72
N LYS A 322 -18.13 7.64 7.81
CA LYS A 322 -17.12 6.64 8.23
C LYS A 322 -16.94 5.52 7.22
N ARG A 323 -18.01 5.06 6.58
CA ARG A 323 -17.89 4.08 5.48
C ARG A 323 -17.11 4.65 4.30
N SER A 324 -17.34 5.92 3.94
CA SER A 324 -16.60 6.61 2.88
C SER A 324 -15.10 6.77 3.22
N GLU A 325 -14.77 7.17 4.45
CA GLU A 325 -13.37 7.26 4.92
C GLU A 325 -12.64 5.91 4.84
N ILE A 326 -13.27 4.84 5.34
CA ILE A 326 -12.70 3.48 5.29
C ILE A 326 -12.51 3.03 3.84
N ARG A 327 -13.46 3.34 2.96
CA ARG A 327 -13.35 3.06 1.52
C ARG A 327 -12.18 3.79 0.87
N ALA A 328 -12.08 5.10 1.08
CA ALA A 328 -10.97 5.88 0.57
C ALA A 328 -9.63 5.36 1.08
N ARG A 329 -9.57 4.89 2.35
CA ARG A 329 -8.37 4.27 2.92
C ARG A 329 -8.03 2.95 2.24
N ALA A 330 -9.00 2.07 2.00
CA ALA A 330 -8.81 0.79 1.29
C ALA A 330 -8.31 1.02 -0.14
N GLU A 331 -8.94 1.94 -0.89
CA GLU A 331 -8.54 2.32 -2.25
C GLU A 331 -7.11 2.85 -2.29
N ARG A 332 -6.69 3.64 -1.29
CA ARG A 332 -5.31 4.12 -1.19
C ARG A 332 -4.30 2.99 -0.99
N TYR A 333 -4.62 1.95 -0.21
CA TYR A 333 -3.74 0.81 -0.03
C TYR A 333 -3.62 -0.03 -1.31
N PHE A 334 -4.73 -0.30 -2.02
CA PHE A 334 -4.68 -1.02 -3.30
C PHE A 334 -3.93 -0.23 -4.38
N ARG A 335 -4.09 1.09 -4.40
CA ARG A 335 -3.30 1.98 -5.25
C ARG A 335 -1.80 1.88 -4.92
N LEU A 336 -1.43 1.91 -3.65
CA LEU A 336 -0.04 1.75 -3.23
C LEU A 336 0.52 0.39 -3.65
N ALA A 337 -0.26 -0.69 -3.52
CA ALA A 337 0.11 -2.01 -4.03
C ALA A 337 0.37 -1.97 -5.54
N LEU A 338 -0.53 -1.36 -6.32
CA LEU A 338 -0.37 -1.22 -7.78
C LEU A 338 0.87 -0.39 -8.15
N GLN A 339 1.22 0.64 -7.39
CA GLN A 339 2.42 1.45 -7.64
C GLN A 339 3.70 0.59 -7.52
N TYR A 340 3.85 -0.23 -6.49
CA TYR A 340 5.01 -1.14 -6.39
C TYR A 340 5.09 -2.10 -7.58
N VAL A 341 3.95 -2.56 -8.07
CA VAL A 341 3.89 -3.43 -9.25
C VAL A 341 4.39 -2.73 -10.50
N VAL A 342 4.00 -1.47 -10.71
CA VAL A 342 4.23 -0.73 -11.96
C VAL A 342 5.60 -0.05 -12.01
N CYS A 343 6.13 0.40 -10.87
CA CYS A 343 7.36 1.19 -10.84
C CYS A 343 8.28 0.93 -9.64
N GLY A 344 7.94 -0.02 -8.76
CA GLY A 344 8.69 -0.26 -7.52
C GLY A 344 8.64 0.91 -6.53
N SER A 345 9.59 0.93 -5.59
CA SER A 345 9.66 1.93 -4.49
C SER A 345 10.34 3.26 -4.86
N LYS A 346 10.86 3.42 -6.08
CA LYS A 346 11.57 4.63 -6.53
C LYS A 346 10.66 5.50 -7.40
N PRO A 347 10.81 6.84 -7.38
CA PRO A 347 10.03 7.71 -8.25
C PRO A 347 10.38 7.46 -9.72
N ILE A 348 9.37 7.49 -10.58
CA ILE A 348 9.49 7.34 -12.04
C ILE A 348 8.66 8.42 -12.76
N VAL A 349 9.08 8.79 -13.96
CA VAL A 349 8.26 9.56 -14.90
C VAL A 349 7.68 8.65 -15.97
N LEU A 350 6.36 8.52 -16.04
CA LEU A 350 5.70 7.83 -17.16
C LEU A 350 5.33 8.84 -18.25
N ILE A 351 5.79 8.60 -19.47
CA ILE A 351 5.57 9.48 -20.61
C ILE A 351 4.59 8.81 -21.58
N ILE A 352 3.34 9.26 -21.60
CA ILE A 352 2.35 8.76 -22.55
C ILE A 352 2.46 9.55 -23.84
N MET A 353 2.82 8.86 -24.92
CA MET A 353 3.04 9.46 -26.23
C MET A 353 2.31 8.70 -27.33
N GLY A 354 2.36 9.25 -28.54
CA GLY A 354 1.72 8.67 -29.71
C GLY A 354 1.14 9.73 -30.64
N ARG A 355 0.79 9.29 -31.85
CA ARG A 355 0.17 10.12 -32.88
C ARG A 355 -1.11 10.78 -32.38
N VAL A 356 -1.51 11.87 -33.03
CA VAL A 356 -2.79 12.51 -32.71
C VAL A 356 -3.95 11.50 -32.86
N ALA A 357 -4.89 11.57 -31.91
CA ALA A 357 -6.04 10.67 -31.79
C ALA A 357 -5.74 9.19 -31.48
N SER A 358 -4.49 8.84 -31.18
CA SER A 358 -4.08 7.48 -30.74
C SER A 358 -4.64 7.05 -29.39
N GLY A 359 -5.40 7.89 -28.69
CA GLY A 359 -5.92 7.58 -27.35
C GLY A 359 -4.98 7.97 -26.21
N LYS A 360 -3.79 8.54 -26.47
CA LYS A 360 -2.79 8.97 -25.48
C LYS A 360 -3.38 9.68 -24.25
N SER A 361 -4.14 10.76 -24.43
CA SER A 361 -4.70 11.55 -23.33
C SER A 361 -5.81 10.83 -22.57
N THR A 362 -6.50 9.89 -23.21
CA THR A 362 -7.49 9.03 -22.54
C THR A 362 -6.80 8.02 -21.66
N LEU A 363 -5.76 7.35 -22.18
CA LEU A 363 -4.96 6.40 -21.42
C LEU A 363 -4.22 7.09 -20.26
N ALA A 364 -3.61 8.24 -20.50
CA ALA A 364 -2.90 9.02 -19.48
C ALA A 364 -3.79 9.39 -18.29
N ARG A 365 -5.03 9.85 -18.56
CA ARG A 365 -6.01 10.15 -17.50
C ARG A 365 -6.46 8.89 -16.74
N ALA A 366 -6.64 7.77 -17.45
CA ALA A 366 -7.01 6.52 -16.82
C ALA A 366 -5.89 6.01 -15.89
N LEU A 367 -4.64 5.99 -16.36
CA LEU A 367 -3.47 5.62 -15.57
C LEU A 367 -3.26 6.57 -14.38
N ALA A 368 -3.43 7.88 -14.58
CA ALA A 368 -3.32 8.86 -13.50
C ALA A 368 -4.35 8.60 -12.39
N ARG A 369 -5.57 8.18 -12.74
CA ARG A 369 -6.61 7.80 -11.77
C ARG A 369 -6.27 6.51 -11.03
N GLU A 370 -5.83 5.47 -11.75
CA GLU A 370 -5.46 4.18 -11.16
C GLU A 370 -4.28 4.34 -10.20
N LEU A 371 -3.23 5.02 -10.63
CA LEU A 371 -2.00 5.23 -9.86
C LEU A 371 -2.10 6.39 -8.87
N GLY A 372 -3.11 7.27 -9.00
CA GLY A 372 -3.26 8.49 -8.20
C GLY A 372 -2.07 9.45 -8.34
N TRP A 373 -1.52 9.56 -9.54
CA TRP A 373 -0.38 10.43 -9.85
C TRP A 373 -0.82 11.72 -10.54
N ASN A 374 0.00 12.75 -10.40
CA ASN A 374 -0.20 14.01 -11.11
C ASN A 374 0.01 13.79 -12.62
N LEU A 375 -0.90 14.34 -13.42
CA LEU A 375 -0.83 14.32 -14.88
C LEU A 375 -0.55 15.73 -15.40
N PHE A 376 0.57 15.90 -16.10
CA PHE A 376 0.87 17.12 -16.83
C PHE A 376 0.72 16.87 -18.32
N SER A 377 -0.13 17.64 -18.99
CA SER A 377 -0.43 17.45 -20.41
C SER A 377 -0.08 18.70 -21.21
N SER A 378 0.52 18.51 -22.38
CA SER A 378 0.98 19.59 -23.24
C SER A 378 -0.16 20.49 -23.75
N ASP A 379 -1.36 19.94 -24.02
CA ASP A 379 -2.47 20.74 -24.54
C ASP A 379 -3.01 21.76 -23.51
N PRO A 380 -3.35 21.36 -22.25
CA PRO A 380 -3.67 22.32 -21.19
C PRO A 380 -2.57 23.35 -20.94
N ILE A 381 -1.30 22.92 -20.86
CA ILE A 381 -0.16 23.83 -20.61
C ILE A 381 -0.03 24.84 -21.75
N ARG A 382 -0.16 24.41 -23.01
CA ARG A 382 -0.09 25.28 -24.18
C ARG A 382 -1.15 26.36 -24.14
N LYS A 383 -2.41 25.99 -23.82
CA LYS A 383 -3.51 26.95 -23.70
C LYS A 383 -3.31 27.93 -22.55
N GLN A 384 -2.87 27.45 -21.39
CA GLN A 384 -2.57 28.30 -20.24
C GLN A 384 -1.47 29.33 -20.56
N LEU A 385 -0.38 28.90 -21.20
CA LEU A 385 0.73 29.79 -21.58
C LEU A 385 0.33 30.84 -22.63
N ALA A 386 -0.68 30.55 -23.44
CA ALA A 386 -1.20 31.45 -24.47
C ALA A 386 -2.39 32.31 -24.00
N GLY A 387 -2.86 32.13 -22.75
CA GLY A 387 -4.04 32.83 -22.23
C GLY A 387 -5.36 32.42 -22.89
N VAL A 388 -5.42 31.23 -23.49
CA VAL A 388 -6.63 30.71 -24.17
C VAL A 388 -7.44 29.83 -23.21
N PRO A 389 -8.78 29.94 -23.15
CA PRO A 389 -9.60 29.07 -22.31
C PRO A 389 -9.45 27.59 -22.67
N LEU A 390 -9.38 26.72 -21.66
CA LEU A 390 -9.03 25.30 -21.81
C LEU A 390 -9.94 24.52 -22.78
N TYR A 391 -11.24 24.80 -22.74
CA TYR A 391 -12.26 24.07 -23.50
C TYR A 391 -12.72 24.80 -24.77
N GLU A 392 -12.17 26.00 -25.04
CA GLU A 392 -12.48 26.74 -26.25
C GLU A 392 -11.51 26.35 -27.36
N ARG A 393 -12.06 26.20 -28.57
CA ARG A 393 -11.27 25.95 -29.76
C ARG A 393 -10.80 27.29 -30.34
N PRO A 394 -9.49 27.49 -30.54
CA PRO A 394 -8.98 28.71 -31.13
C PRO A 394 -9.38 28.81 -32.61
N GLU A 395 -9.62 30.05 -33.05
CA GLU A 395 -9.72 30.39 -34.47
C GLU A 395 -8.45 29.97 -35.24
N PRO A 396 -8.52 29.68 -36.55
CA PRO A 396 -7.39 29.15 -37.33
C PRO A 396 -6.08 29.95 -37.17
N ALA A 397 -6.14 31.28 -37.17
CA ALA A 397 -4.97 32.14 -37.00
C ALA A 397 -4.36 32.05 -35.58
N ALA A 398 -5.20 32.02 -34.55
CA ALA A 398 -4.76 31.81 -33.16
C ALA A 398 -4.17 30.39 -32.97
N ARG A 399 -4.71 29.40 -33.68
CA ARG A 399 -4.18 28.04 -33.68
C ARG A 399 -2.79 27.94 -34.30
N CYS A 400 -2.54 28.62 -35.42
CA CYS A 400 -1.21 28.68 -36.02
C CYS A 400 -0.17 29.27 -35.06
N GLN A 401 -0.55 30.25 -34.24
CA GLN A 401 0.32 30.81 -33.21
C GLN A 401 0.55 29.84 -32.04
N LEU A 402 -0.52 29.18 -31.56
CA LEU A 402 -0.47 28.18 -30.49
C LEU A 402 0.47 27.01 -30.80
N TYR A 403 0.47 26.55 -32.05
CA TYR A 403 1.30 25.43 -32.50
C TYR A 403 2.55 25.88 -33.29
N SER A 404 2.93 27.16 -33.16
CA SER A 404 4.20 27.65 -33.71
C SER A 404 5.40 26.93 -33.07
N LYS A 405 6.55 26.92 -33.74
CA LYS A 405 7.80 26.34 -33.20
C LYS A 405 8.13 26.95 -31.83
N THR A 406 8.11 28.28 -31.73
CA THR A 406 8.39 29.01 -30.47
C THR A 406 7.44 28.61 -29.35
N MET A 407 6.14 28.46 -29.64
CA MET A 407 5.16 28.12 -28.62
C MET A 407 5.22 26.63 -28.23
N THR A 408 5.58 25.76 -29.18
CA THR A 408 5.89 24.36 -28.92
C THR A 408 7.09 24.24 -27.96
N GLU A 409 8.20 24.94 -28.23
CA GLU A 409 9.36 24.97 -27.33
C GLU A 409 8.98 25.42 -25.91
N LYS A 410 8.25 26.53 -25.79
CA LYS A 410 7.76 27.02 -24.49
C LYS A 410 6.93 25.98 -23.74
N THR A 411 6.05 25.27 -24.46
CA THR A 411 5.18 24.24 -23.88
C THR A 411 6.00 23.07 -23.35
N TYR A 412 6.94 22.53 -24.15
CA TYR A 412 7.78 21.40 -23.73
C TYR A 412 8.73 21.80 -22.61
N ASN A 413 9.30 23.02 -22.62
CA ASN A 413 10.08 23.54 -21.50
C ASN A 413 9.27 23.58 -20.20
N ALA A 414 8.03 24.07 -20.24
CA ALA A 414 7.14 24.08 -19.08
C ALA A 414 6.75 22.67 -18.62
N LEU A 415 6.50 21.75 -19.56
CA LEU A 415 6.19 20.35 -19.26
C LEU A 415 7.36 19.67 -18.51
N ARG A 416 8.59 19.89 -18.96
CA ARG A 416 9.80 19.36 -18.30
C ARG A 416 10.03 20.01 -16.93
N ALA A 417 9.86 21.33 -16.82
CA ALA A 417 9.99 22.04 -15.54
C ALA A 417 9.00 21.50 -14.49
N ASN A 418 7.74 21.26 -14.87
CA ASN A 418 6.74 20.65 -13.99
C ASN A 418 7.14 19.22 -13.58
N ALA A 419 7.70 18.43 -14.50
CA ALA A 419 8.20 17.09 -14.19
C ALA A 419 9.32 17.14 -13.15
N ILE A 420 10.32 18.01 -13.36
CA ILE A 420 11.48 18.18 -12.48
C ILE A 420 11.05 18.60 -11.07
N ALA A 421 10.22 19.64 -10.95
CA ALA A 421 9.73 20.13 -9.65
C ALA A 421 8.98 19.04 -8.86
N GLN A 422 8.25 18.17 -9.54
CA GLN A 422 7.52 17.08 -8.90
C GLN A 422 8.44 15.93 -8.45
N VAL A 423 9.42 15.52 -9.27
CA VAL A 423 10.33 14.43 -8.90
C VAL A 423 11.27 14.80 -7.75
N GLU A 424 11.61 16.09 -7.61
CA GLU A 424 12.34 16.62 -6.45
C GLU A 424 11.60 16.37 -5.13
N THR A 425 10.26 16.29 -5.17
CA THR A 425 9.44 15.89 -4.01
C THR A 425 9.39 14.38 -3.76
N GLN A 426 10.21 13.60 -4.49
CA GLN A 426 10.29 12.13 -4.42
C GLN A 426 8.98 11.43 -4.82
N ARG A 427 8.26 12.00 -5.80
CA ARG A 427 6.97 11.49 -6.28
C ARG A 427 7.01 11.21 -7.77
N SER A 428 6.40 10.08 -8.15
CA SER A 428 6.16 9.73 -9.56
C SER A 428 5.08 10.61 -10.20
N LEU A 429 5.10 10.69 -11.53
CA LEU A 429 4.16 11.50 -12.31
C LEU A 429 3.94 10.94 -13.71
N ILE A 430 2.91 11.47 -14.38
CA ILE A 430 2.59 11.15 -15.78
C ILE A 430 2.70 12.41 -16.65
N LEU A 431 3.36 12.30 -17.79
CA LEU A 431 3.38 13.29 -18.86
C LEU A 431 2.50 12.82 -20.02
N ASP A 432 1.71 13.71 -20.60
CA ASP A 432 0.91 13.47 -21.82
C ASP A 432 1.25 14.51 -22.89
N ALA A 433 2.00 14.08 -23.90
CA ALA A 433 2.26 14.89 -25.08
C ALA A 433 2.51 13.98 -26.28
N THR A 434 2.43 14.54 -27.48
CA THR A 434 2.71 13.76 -28.70
C THR A 434 4.15 13.24 -28.71
N PHE A 435 5.11 13.99 -28.15
CA PHE A 435 6.55 13.69 -28.20
C PHE A 435 7.00 13.26 -29.61
N SER A 436 6.53 13.98 -30.63
CA SER A 436 6.71 13.64 -32.05
C SER A 436 8.15 13.84 -32.54
N ASN A 437 8.97 14.59 -31.82
CA ASN A 437 10.34 14.92 -32.23
C ASN A 437 11.35 14.31 -31.25
N GLN A 438 12.36 13.65 -31.80
CA GLN A 438 13.45 12.99 -31.08
C GLN A 438 14.16 13.94 -30.11
N ARG A 439 14.44 15.19 -30.53
CA ARG A 439 15.13 16.18 -29.70
C ARG A 439 14.41 16.43 -28.38
N HIS A 440 13.08 16.51 -28.39
CA HIS A 440 12.29 16.72 -27.15
C HIS A 440 12.32 15.51 -26.22
N ARG A 441 12.41 14.29 -26.77
CA ARG A 441 12.54 13.06 -25.98
C ARG A 441 13.92 12.99 -25.34
N GLU A 442 14.98 13.23 -26.12
CA GLU A 442 16.36 13.27 -25.64
C GLU A 442 16.59 14.35 -24.57
N GLU A 443 16.07 15.57 -24.77
CA GLU A 443 16.16 16.63 -23.76
C GLU A 443 15.54 16.22 -22.43
N LEU A 444 14.37 15.60 -22.45
CA LEU A 444 13.70 15.12 -21.24
C LEU A 444 14.52 14.00 -20.58
N VAL A 445 14.96 13.01 -21.36
CA VAL A 445 15.76 11.88 -20.85
C VAL A 445 17.05 12.37 -20.22
N ASN A 446 17.77 13.29 -20.86
CA ASN A 446 19.01 13.86 -20.34
C ASN A 446 18.79 14.59 -19.01
N GLN A 447 17.70 15.36 -18.89
CA GLN A 447 17.35 16.05 -17.64
C GLN A 447 16.97 15.08 -16.52
N LEU A 448 16.21 14.03 -16.81
CA LEU A 448 15.86 13.00 -15.82
C LEU A 448 17.09 12.18 -15.40
N GLY A 449 17.96 11.83 -16.36
CA GLY A 449 19.21 11.12 -16.11
C GLY A 449 20.16 11.90 -15.21
N ALA A 450 20.27 13.23 -15.40
CA ALA A 450 21.06 14.10 -14.53
C ALA A 450 20.56 14.12 -13.07
N LEU A 451 19.28 13.83 -12.84
CA LEU A 451 18.66 13.72 -11.51
C LEU A 451 18.67 12.27 -10.97
N GLY A 452 19.13 11.30 -11.75
CA GLY A 452 19.06 9.88 -11.40
C GLY A 452 17.63 9.35 -11.30
N VAL A 453 16.67 9.97 -12.00
CA VAL A 453 15.26 9.57 -12.00
C VAL A 453 14.98 8.68 -13.21
N ASP A 454 14.31 7.56 -12.95
CA ASP A 454 13.94 6.60 -13.99
C ASP A 454 12.74 7.10 -14.81
N TYR A 455 12.57 6.54 -16.01
CA TYR A 455 11.50 6.92 -16.92
C TYR A 455 11.01 5.75 -17.77
N CYS A 456 9.77 5.82 -18.24
CA CYS A 456 9.25 4.89 -19.22
C CYS A 456 8.28 5.59 -20.17
N PHE A 457 8.53 5.43 -21.47
CA PHE A 457 7.64 5.86 -22.53
C PHE A 457 6.58 4.79 -22.79
N VAL A 458 5.32 5.21 -22.86
CA VAL A 458 4.19 4.40 -23.30
C VAL A 458 3.70 4.96 -24.63
N GLU A 459 4.09 4.29 -25.72
CA GLU A 459 3.64 4.63 -27.07
C GLU A 459 2.27 4.01 -27.37
N THR A 460 1.28 4.87 -27.58
CA THR A 460 -0.06 4.46 -28.00
C THR A 460 -0.16 4.35 -29.51
N LYS A 461 -0.64 3.19 -29.99
CA LYS A 461 -0.90 2.92 -31.42
C LYS A 461 -2.39 2.64 -31.63
N ALA A 462 -2.89 3.02 -32.81
CA ALA A 462 -4.22 2.69 -33.28
C ALA A 462 -4.21 2.60 -34.79
N SER A 463 -5.15 1.86 -35.37
CA SER A 463 -5.30 1.82 -36.84
C SER A 463 -5.65 3.19 -37.41
N GLU A 464 -5.22 3.48 -38.63
CA GLU A 464 -5.48 4.77 -39.28
C GLU A 464 -6.99 5.08 -39.38
N GLU A 465 -7.80 4.07 -39.67
CA GLU A 465 -9.26 4.17 -39.71
C GLU A 465 -9.84 4.63 -38.37
N ILE A 466 -9.33 4.07 -37.26
CA ILE A 466 -9.73 4.44 -35.91
C ILE A 466 -9.28 5.87 -35.57
N LEU A 467 -8.07 6.27 -35.96
CA LEU A 467 -7.56 7.63 -35.73
C LEU A 467 -8.45 8.68 -36.41
N LYS A 468 -8.77 8.48 -37.70
CA LYS A 468 -9.65 9.38 -38.47
C LYS A 468 -11.04 9.43 -37.86
N THR A 469 -11.62 8.27 -37.53
CA THR A 469 -12.94 8.19 -36.86
C THR A 469 -12.97 8.95 -35.53
N ARG A 470 -11.90 8.85 -34.73
CA ARG A 470 -11.79 9.56 -33.45
C ARG A 470 -11.65 11.07 -33.64
N LEU A 471 -10.94 11.53 -34.66
CA LEU A 471 -10.83 12.96 -34.98
C LEU A 471 -12.18 13.57 -35.33
N VAL A 472 -12.95 12.91 -36.20
CA VAL A 472 -14.32 13.37 -36.55
C VAL A 472 -15.20 13.44 -35.31
N LYS A 473 -15.21 12.40 -34.46
CA LYS A 473 -16.01 12.39 -33.22
C LYS A 473 -15.59 13.50 -32.24
N ARG A 474 -14.32 13.92 -32.25
CA ARG A 474 -13.83 15.01 -31.40
C ARG A 474 -14.32 16.37 -31.85
N GLU A 475 -14.57 16.58 -33.14
CA GLU A 475 -15.07 17.86 -33.68
C GLU A 475 -16.41 18.28 -33.09
N VAL A 476 -17.25 17.31 -32.72
CA VAL A 476 -18.60 17.54 -32.18
C VAL A 476 -18.61 17.58 -30.64
N LYS A 477 -17.46 17.37 -29.97
CA LYS A 477 -17.40 17.24 -28.51
C LYS A 477 -17.15 18.59 -27.83
N LEU A 478 -18.12 19.03 -27.02
CA LEU A 478 -18.12 20.35 -26.34
C LEU A 478 -17.05 20.57 -25.24
N ASN A 479 -16.28 19.53 -24.86
CA ASN A 479 -15.27 19.60 -23.79
C ASN A 479 -13.92 18.98 -24.24
N GLU A 480 -13.47 19.29 -25.44
CA GLU A 480 -12.20 18.81 -25.98
C GLU A 480 -11.09 19.86 -25.80
N VAL A 481 -9.96 19.44 -25.23
CA VAL A 481 -8.82 20.33 -24.97
C VAL A 481 -7.82 20.30 -26.13
N SER A 482 -7.75 19.18 -26.86
CA SER A 482 -6.89 19.04 -28.04
C SER A 482 -7.45 19.82 -29.24
N ASP A 483 -6.64 20.66 -29.87
CA ASP A 483 -7.06 21.49 -31.02
C ASP A 483 -6.79 20.85 -32.39
N ALA A 484 -6.32 19.60 -32.43
CA ALA A 484 -6.05 18.88 -33.67
C ALA A 484 -7.35 18.51 -34.43
N ARG A 485 -7.34 18.72 -35.75
CA ARG A 485 -8.47 18.51 -36.67
C ARG A 485 -8.15 17.43 -37.68
N ILE A 486 -9.17 16.94 -38.39
CA ILE A 486 -8.96 15.91 -39.43
C ILE A 486 -8.05 16.42 -40.57
N GLU A 487 -8.13 17.70 -40.89
CA GLU A 487 -7.29 18.40 -41.87
C GLU A 487 -5.78 18.39 -41.50
N ASP A 488 -5.44 18.20 -40.22
CA ASP A 488 -4.04 18.13 -39.78
C ASP A 488 -3.47 16.72 -39.78
N PHE A 489 -4.31 15.71 -40.00
CA PHE A 489 -3.96 14.32 -39.74
C PHE A 489 -2.73 13.88 -40.52
N ASP A 490 -2.67 14.20 -41.81
CA ASP A 490 -1.56 13.81 -42.69
C ASP A 490 -0.27 14.54 -42.33
N LEU A 491 -0.35 15.85 -42.05
CA LEU A 491 0.79 16.67 -41.65
C LEU A 491 1.38 16.17 -40.33
N LEU A 492 0.54 16.00 -39.31
CA LEU A 492 0.97 15.56 -37.98
C LEU A 492 1.50 14.14 -37.99
N THR A 493 0.92 13.27 -38.83
CA THR A 493 1.41 11.92 -39.05
C THR A 493 2.81 11.93 -39.66
N ARG A 494 3.05 12.72 -40.71
CA ARG A 494 4.37 12.82 -41.35
C ARG A 494 5.44 13.41 -40.43
N SER A 495 5.04 14.27 -39.50
CA SER A 495 5.95 14.89 -38.52
C SER A 495 6.25 14.01 -37.30
N TYR A 496 5.65 12.82 -37.18
CA TYR A 496 5.86 11.94 -36.05
C TYR A 496 7.08 11.04 -36.29
N GLU A 497 8.18 11.34 -35.61
CA GLU A 497 9.40 10.53 -35.61
C GLU A 497 9.22 9.35 -34.67
N THR A 498 9.49 8.14 -35.18
CA THR A 498 9.41 6.90 -34.40
C THR A 498 10.49 6.93 -33.30
N PRO A 499 10.20 6.48 -32.06
CA PRO A 499 11.12 6.58 -30.92
C PRO A 499 12.23 5.51 -30.94
N GLU A 500 12.95 5.39 -32.03
CA GLU A 500 14.00 4.37 -32.21
C GLU A 500 15.18 4.56 -31.25
N GLU A 501 15.39 5.79 -30.76
CA GLU A 501 16.43 6.11 -29.78
C GLU A 501 16.08 5.65 -28.35
N VAL A 502 14.81 5.29 -28.08
CA VAL A 502 14.38 4.83 -26.77
C VAL A 502 14.54 3.31 -26.69
N GLY A 503 15.46 2.86 -25.83
CA GLY A 503 15.74 1.43 -25.64
C GLY A 503 14.52 0.63 -25.16
N PRO A 504 14.50 -0.70 -25.38
CA PRO A 504 13.37 -1.56 -25.05
C PRO A 504 13.05 -1.60 -23.55
N ASP A 505 14.04 -1.35 -22.69
CA ASP A 505 13.88 -1.27 -21.24
C ASP A 505 13.18 0.02 -20.77
N HIS A 506 12.92 0.97 -21.68
CA HIS A 506 12.23 2.23 -21.39
C HIS A 506 11.03 2.50 -22.31
N LEU A 507 10.64 1.55 -23.18
CA LEU A 507 9.55 1.73 -24.14
C LEU A 507 8.52 0.60 -24.08
N VAL A 508 7.27 0.97 -23.82
CA VAL A 508 6.10 0.10 -23.88
C VAL A 508 5.21 0.55 -25.03
N THR A 509 4.96 -0.32 -26.00
CA THR A 509 3.96 -0.08 -27.05
C THR A 509 2.62 -0.70 -26.68
N VAL A 510 1.53 0.04 -26.83
CA VAL A 510 0.15 -0.41 -26.51
C VAL A 510 -0.80 -0.10 -27.66
N SER A 511 -1.58 -1.09 -28.09
CA SER A 511 -2.71 -0.85 -28.99
C SER A 511 -3.89 -0.28 -28.22
N THR A 512 -4.50 0.77 -28.76
CA THR A 512 -5.69 1.39 -28.17
C THR A 512 -6.95 1.05 -28.96
N ASP A 513 -6.92 0.05 -29.82
CA ASP A 513 -8.07 -0.38 -30.62
C ASP A 513 -9.13 -1.10 -29.75
N SER A 514 -8.70 -1.58 -28.58
CA SER A 514 -9.55 -2.24 -27.57
C SER A 514 -10.25 -1.24 -26.64
N PRO A 515 -11.27 -1.68 -25.87
CA PRO A 515 -11.87 -0.88 -24.82
C PRO A 515 -10.84 -0.32 -23.82
N LEU A 516 -11.12 0.85 -23.25
CA LEU A 516 -10.20 1.55 -22.37
C LEU A 516 -9.73 0.70 -21.17
N GLU A 517 -10.65 -0.01 -20.52
CA GLU A 517 -10.31 -0.83 -19.35
C GLU A 517 -9.31 -1.94 -19.72
N ALA A 518 -9.52 -2.64 -20.85
CA ALA A 518 -8.60 -3.66 -21.35
C ALA A 518 -7.24 -3.06 -21.73
N THR A 519 -7.24 -1.88 -22.35
CA THR A 519 -6.01 -1.14 -22.69
C THR A 519 -5.22 -0.76 -21.44
N VAL A 520 -5.90 -0.32 -20.37
CA VAL A 520 -5.27 0.01 -19.08
C VAL A 520 -4.68 -1.24 -18.43
N VAL A 521 -5.41 -2.36 -18.40
CA VAL A 521 -4.89 -3.66 -17.89
C VAL A 521 -3.63 -4.07 -18.64
N GLU A 522 -3.66 -4.04 -19.98
CA GLU A 522 -2.51 -4.40 -20.81
C GLU A 522 -1.31 -3.50 -20.52
N THR A 523 -1.54 -2.18 -20.46
CA THR A 523 -0.49 -1.19 -20.18
C THR A 523 0.15 -1.45 -18.83
N LEU A 524 -0.66 -1.61 -17.77
CA LEU A 524 -0.17 -1.84 -16.41
C LEU A 524 0.62 -3.16 -16.30
N LYS A 525 0.17 -4.23 -16.98
CA LYS A 525 0.90 -5.52 -17.01
C LYS A 525 2.24 -5.40 -17.75
N LYS A 526 2.30 -4.66 -18.87
CA LYS A 526 3.56 -4.41 -19.59
C LYS A 526 4.53 -3.58 -18.76
N LEU A 527 4.05 -2.54 -18.09
CA LEU A 527 4.87 -1.74 -17.16
C LEU A 527 5.39 -2.60 -16.01
N ALA A 528 4.56 -3.50 -15.45
CA ALA A 528 4.99 -4.42 -14.41
C ALA A 528 6.11 -5.37 -14.87
N CYS A 529 6.00 -5.90 -16.09
CA CYS A 529 7.06 -6.74 -16.64
C CYS A 529 8.37 -6.00 -16.88
N LEU A 530 8.30 -4.72 -17.29
CA LEU A 530 9.46 -3.87 -17.53
C LEU A 530 10.14 -3.50 -16.19
N ALA A 531 9.39 -2.99 -15.23
CA ALA A 531 9.90 -2.58 -13.92
C ALA A 531 10.58 -3.71 -13.15
N HIS A 532 10.07 -4.94 -13.27
CA HIS A 532 10.59 -6.12 -12.56
C HIS A 532 11.38 -7.08 -13.45
N LYS A 533 11.74 -6.64 -14.66
CA LYS A 533 12.55 -7.39 -15.63
C LYS A 533 12.04 -8.82 -15.91
N PHE A 534 10.72 -9.01 -15.95
CA PHE A 534 10.12 -10.30 -16.27
C PHE A 534 10.30 -10.73 -17.73
N PHE A 535 10.71 -9.80 -18.61
CA PHE A 535 11.05 -10.09 -20.00
C PHE A 535 12.42 -10.78 -20.17
N SER A 536 13.20 -10.94 -19.10
CA SER A 536 14.42 -11.74 -19.12
C SER A 536 14.11 -13.21 -18.85
N GLY A 537 14.34 -14.06 -19.86
CA GLY A 537 14.23 -15.52 -19.79
C GLY A 537 13.54 -16.08 -21.02
#